data_AF-A0A3B9YBH0-F1
#
_entry.id   AF-A0A3B9YBH0-F1
#
_cell.length_a   1.000
_cell.length_b   1.000
_cell.length_c   1.000
_cell.angle_alpha   90.00
_cell.angle_beta   90.00
_cell.angle_gamma   90.00
#
_symmetry.space_group_name_H-M   'P 1'
#
loop_
_entity.id
_entity.type
_entity.pdbx_description
1 polymer ?
#
loop_
_entity_poly.entity_id
_entity_poly.type
_entity_poly.pdbx_seq_one_letter_code
_entity_poly.pdbx_strand_id
1 'polypeptide(L)'
;MFAKAKIASVFPAVLVFFILAVAPALAADYDLGFSAADIYFSKTTLIAGDQVRIYAKVHNVGGLDITGYVSFFSGINLIGTSQAVSVLPGSSDDVFVDFTVPQSSFNVLAKIQGTQPEDQNASNNETQSALITPEHDTDGDGTVDSQDLDDDNDGLPDNQENENTCPYLLKADSDNDGVDDSHDAFACNLAETLDTDGDGTGNNADIDDDNDGWSDVQEQSHGTDPLRADTDGDGVNDAQDVYPLDATKSREERNIFQPPPVENNTPVTEPAVNPQTEQPSADVQALTEELKNIIESPIALEPEAEVESEQAVVSASAGSAPAFFRLHNWLLWLIVGIILVCLSIVIILFKDKIFASATAPVSKLPLRLAEKSKPQLVSQPQNFSSQTILETKPVRPSSHVIDLKKMKKQ
;
A
#
# COMPACT_ATOMS: atom_id res chain seq x y z
N MET A 1 54.66 10.13 91.03
CA MET A 1 53.44 9.95 91.84
C MET A 1 52.24 9.98 90.89
N PHE A 2 51.43 8.91 90.91
CA PHE A 2 50.10 8.73 90.27
C PHE A 2 50.02 8.81 88.72
N ALA A 3 49.39 7.91 87.97
CA ALA A 3 48.69 6.66 88.27
C ALA A 3 48.64 5.78 87.00
N LYS A 4 48.70 4.46 87.18
CA LYS A 4 48.32 3.44 86.18
C LYS A 4 46.84 3.09 86.39
N ALA A 5 46.07 2.90 85.31
CA ALA A 5 44.96 1.93 85.27
C ALA A 5 44.64 1.54 83.81
N LYS A 6 44.56 0.22 83.58
CA LYS A 6 44.30 -0.53 82.33
C LYS A 6 42.80 -0.70 82.09
N ILE A 7 42.34 -0.91 80.84
CA ILE A 7 41.29 -1.88 80.41
C ILE A 7 41.54 -2.22 78.90
N ALA A 8 41.99 -3.44 78.55
CA ALA A 8 41.28 -4.51 77.80
C ALA A 8 40.73 -4.07 76.40
N SER A 9 40.88 -4.79 75.29
CA SER A 9 40.50 -6.19 75.04
C SER A 9 40.99 -6.65 73.66
N VAL A 10 41.30 -7.94 73.61
CA VAL A 10 41.54 -8.89 72.50
C VAL A 10 40.56 -8.75 71.31
N PHE A 11 41.05 -8.85 70.06
CA PHE A 11 40.57 -9.79 69.01
C PHE A 11 41.44 -9.71 67.73
N PRO A 12 41.99 -10.82 67.20
CA PRO A 12 42.58 -10.90 65.86
C PRO A 12 41.55 -11.52 64.89
N ALA A 13 41.33 -10.93 63.72
CA ALA A 13 40.48 -11.58 62.70
C ALA A 13 40.92 -11.23 61.27
N VAL A 14 41.73 -12.14 60.73
CA VAL A 14 41.68 -12.71 59.38
C VAL A 14 41.34 -11.73 58.23
N LEU A 15 42.40 -11.25 57.56
CA LEU A 15 42.31 -10.72 56.21
C LEU A 15 42.11 -11.89 55.23
N VAL A 16 40.86 -12.22 54.89
CA VAL A 16 40.56 -13.16 53.81
C VAL A 16 40.81 -12.44 52.48
N PHE A 17 41.93 -12.74 51.84
CA PHE A 17 42.20 -12.34 50.46
C PHE A 17 41.30 -13.19 49.55
N PHE A 18 40.20 -12.61 49.07
CA PHE A 18 39.39 -13.21 48.01
C PHE A 18 40.13 -13.00 46.68
N ILE A 19 40.98 -13.96 46.30
CA ILE A 19 41.52 -14.02 44.94
C ILE A 19 40.35 -14.44 44.06
N LEU A 20 39.73 -13.48 43.39
CA LEU A 20 38.78 -13.73 42.31
C LEU A 20 39.57 -14.35 41.16
N ALA A 21 39.65 -15.69 41.13
CA ALA A 21 40.16 -16.40 39.98
C ALA A 21 39.18 -16.14 38.83
N VAL A 22 39.54 -15.21 37.96
CA VAL A 22 38.92 -15.10 36.64
C VAL A 22 39.33 -16.37 35.91
N ALA A 23 38.49 -17.39 35.97
CA ALA A 23 38.63 -18.54 35.08
C ALA A 23 38.59 -17.97 33.66
N PRO A 24 39.57 -18.29 32.79
CA PRO A 24 39.44 -17.94 31.38
C PRO A 24 38.13 -18.56 30.90
N ALA A 25 37.27 -17.76 30.26
CA ALA A 25 36.15 -18.30 29.51
C ALA A 25 36.75 -19.32 28.53
N LEU A 26 36.47 -20.60 28.75
CA LEU A 26 36.86 -21.62 27.79
C LEU A 26 36.08 -21.33 26.51
N ALA A 27 36.79 -21.19 25.40
CA ALA A 27 36.13 -21.13 24.10
C ALA A 27 35.34 -22.42 23.90
N ALA A 28 34.11 -22.31 23.41
CA ALA A 28 33.30 -23.47 23.10
C ALA A 28 33.99 -24.30 22.00
N ASP A 29 33.99 -25.62 22.14
CA ASP A 29 34.53 -26.51 21.12
C ASP A 29 33.54 -26.67 19.96
N TYR A 30 32.24 -26.67 20.25
CA TYR A 30 31.15 -26.78 19.28
C TYR A 30 30.19 -25.59 19.46
N ASP A 31 30.22 -24.63 18.54
CA ASP A 31 29.43 -23.39 18.61
C ASP A 31 29.14 -22.90 17.18
N LEU A 32 27.91 -23.15 16.72
CA LEU A 32 27.34 -22.47 15.58
C LEU A 32 26.63 -21.22 16.07
N GLY A 33 26.79 -20.12 15.38
CA GLY A 33 26.17 -18.88 15.78
C GLY A 33 25.81 -17.98 14.62
N PHE A 34 24.91 -17.06 14.94
CA PHE A 34 24.58 -15.90 14.14
C PHE A 34 25.13 -14.62 14.75
N SER A 35 25.21 -13.61 13.90
CA SER A 35 25.39 -12.20 14.16
C SER A 35 24.10 -11.46 13.80
N ALA A 36 23.96 -10.21 14.26
CA ALA A 36 22.77 -9.40 14.04
C ALA A 36 22.47 -9.07 12.55
N ALA A 37 23.47 -9.19 11.67
CA ALA A 37 23.37 -8.85 10.24
C ALA A 37 23.39 -10.09 9.31
N ASP A 38 23.25 -11.29 9.87
CA ASP A 38 23.40 -12.53 9.10
C ASP A 38 22.15 -12.95 8.33
N ILE A 39 21.02 -12.26 8.50
CA ILE A 39 19.83 -12.45 7.65
C ILE A 39 19.84 -11.39 6.54
N TYR A 40 19.74 -11.84 5.29
CA TYR A 40 19.62 -10.96 4.13
C TYR A 40 18.79 -11.62 3.02
N PHE A 41 18.37 -10.82 2.05
CA PHE A 41 17.43 -11.24 1.00
C PHE A 41 18.11 -11.25 -0.37
N SER A 42 17.55 -11.99 -1.32
CA SER A 42 18.04 -12.01 -2.71
C SER A 42 17.88 -10.69 -3.46
N LYS A 43 16.96 -9.82 -3.02
CA LYS A 43 16.73 -8.48 -3.55
C LYS A 43 16.95 -7.46 -2.44
N THR A 44 17.39 -6.26 -2.81
CA THR A 44 17.57 -5.14 -1.86
C THR A 44 16.27 -4.42 -1.58
N THR A 45 15.44 -4.24 -2.61
CA THR A 45 14.08 -3.74 -2.52
C THR A 45 13.16 -4.95 -2.53
N LEU A 46 12.25 -5.02 -1.55
CA LEU A 46 11.27 -6.09 -1.45
C LEU A 46 9.91 -5.49 -1.79
N ILE A 47 9.34 -5.92 -2.92
CA ILE A 47 8.00 -5.54 -3.34
C ILE A 47 7.04 -6.61 -2.82
N ALA A 48 5.88 -6.22 -2.31
CA ALA A 48 4.87 -7.17 -1.84
C ALA A 48 4.48 -8.15 -2.96
N GLY A 49 4.31 -9.43 -2.63
CA GLY A 49 4.00 -10.48 -3.60
C GLY A 49 5.20 -11.07 -4.35
N ASP A 50 6.37 -10.41 -4.33
CA ASP A 50 7.58 -10.93 -4.97
C ASP A 50 8.01 -12.29 -4.40
N GLN A 51 8.52 -13.16 -5.28
CA GLN A 51 9.28 -14.34 -4.86
C GLN A 51 10.75 -13.97 -4.65
N VAL A 52 11.23 -14.15 -3.43
CA VAL A 52 12.62 -13.89 -3.03
C VAL A 52 13.21 -15.08 -2.29
N ARG A 53 14.53 -15.06 -2.06
CA ARG A 53 15.18 -15.96 -1.12
C ARG A 53 15.60 -15.21 0.12
N ILE A 54 15.37 -15.83 1.27
CA ILE A 54 15.95 -15.42 2.54
C ILE A 54 17.20 -16.25 2.74
N TYR A 55 18.31 -15.60 3.04
CA TYR A 55 19.57 -16.23 3.41
C TYR A 55 19.83 -16.02 4.91
N ALA A 56 20.45 -17.01 5.55
CA ALA A 56 21.08 -16.85 6.85
C ALA A 56 22.53 -17.33 6.79
N LYS A 57 23.46 -16.45 7.17
CA LYS A 57 24.88 -16.79 7.30
C LYS A 57 25.15 -17.39 8.67
N VAL A 58 25.51 -18.67 8.69
CA VAL A 58 25.86 -19.39 9.92
C VAL A 58 27.37 -19.41 10.07
N HIS A 59 27.88 -19.02 11.23
CA HIS A 59 29.30 -19.07 11.55
C HIS A 59 29.58 -20.22 12.50
N ASN A 60 30.71 -20.92 12.32
CA ASN A 60 31.23 -21.79 13.36
C ASN A 60 32.31 -21.03 14.13
N VAL A 61 31.97 -20.55 15.31
CA VAL A 61 32.88 -19.84 16.21
C VAL A 61 33.58 -20.78 17.20
N GLY A 62 33.21 -22.08 17.17
CA GLY A 62 33.84 -23.14 17.92
C GLY A 62 35.18 -23.61 17.33
N GLY A 63 35.85 -24.49 18.07
CA GLY A 63 37.12 -25.09 17.69
C GLY A 63 37.03 -26.33 16.80
N LEU A 64 35.85 -26.95 16.66
CA LEU A 64 35.62 -28.22 15.99
C LEU A 64 34.39 -28.19 15.07
N ASP A 65 34.33 -29.15 14.15
CA ASP A 65 33.21 -29.32 13.22
C ASP A 65 31.92 -29.64 13.97
N ILE A 66 30.84 -29.00 13.55
CA ILE A 66 29.50 -29.17 14.08
C ILE A 66 28.51 -29.13 12.92
N THR A 67 27.51 -30.00 12.98
CA THR A 67 26.40 -30.06 12.00
C THR A 67 25.09 -29.70 12.69
N GLY A 68 24.08 -29.28 11.95
CA GLY A 68 22.76 -28.98 12.50
C GLY A 68 21.76 -28.59 11.43
N TYR A 69 20.70 -27.91 11.85
CA TYR A 69 19.68 -27.36 10.98
C TYR A 69 19.41 -25.91 11.28
N VAL A 70 19.07 -25.14 10.25
CA VAL A 70 18.56 -23.77 10.38
C VAL A 70 17.12 -23.73 9.93
N SER A 71 16.27 -23.16 10.79
CA SER A 71 14.84 -22.96 10.54
C SER A 71 14.54 -21.46 10.47
N PHE A 72 13.76 -21.04 9.48
CA PHE A 72 13.32 -19.65 9.31
C PHE A 72 11.87 -19.51 9.75
N PHE A 73 11.52 -18.40 10.40
CA PHE A 73 10.17 -18.16 10.90
C PHE A 73 9.71 -16.75 10.59
N SER A 74 8.40 -16.60 10.31
CA SER A 74 7.69 -15.33 10.33
C SER A 74 6.67 -15.37 11.47
N GLY A 75 6.90 -14.57 12.51
CA GLY A 75 6.17 -14.71 13.77
C GLY A 75 6.36 -16.11 14.37
N ILE A 76 5.28 -16.90 14.44
CA ILE A 76 5.29 -18.28 14.93
C ILE A 76 5.34 -19.34 13.82
N ASN A 77 5.20 -18.92 12.56
CA ASN A 77 5.05 -19.83 11.42
C ASN A 77 6.41 -20.16 10.82
N LEU A 78 6.69 -21.44 10.60
CA LEU A 78 7.88 -21.90 9.88
C LEU A 78 7.78 -21.51 8.40
N ILE A 79 8.85 -20.95 7.86
CA ILE A 79 9.01 -20.63 6.44
C ILE A 79 9.76 -21.78 5.76
N GLY A 80 9.13 -22.41 4.79
CA GLY A 80 9.73 -23.50 4.03
C GLY A 80 10.09 -24.72 4.89
N THR A 81 11.25 -25.30 4.63
CA THR A 81 11.77 -26.46 5.38
C THR A 81 13.11 -26.13 6.02
N SER A 82 13.42 -26.76 7.15
CA SER A 82 14.70 -26.58 7.84
C SER A 82 15.87 -27.01 6.95
N GLN A 83 16.89 -26.16 6.84
CA GLN A 83 18.05 -26.38 6.00
C GLN A 83 19.18 -27.02 6.80
N ALA A 84 19.76 -28.11 6.31
CA ALA A 84 20.93 -28.71 6.95
C ALA A 84 22.15 -27.79 6.79
N VAL A 85 22.99 -27.75 7.82
CA VAL A 85 24.21 -26.92 7.83
C VAL A 85 25.38 -27.70 8.44
N SER A 86 26.57 -27.49 7.89
CA SER A 86 27.83 -28.09 8.35
C SER A 86 28.97 -27.14 8.06
N VAL A 87 29.51 -26.50 9.10
CA VAL A 87 30.47 -25.40 8.94
C VAL A 87 31.79 -25.78 9.60
N LEU A 88 32.89 -25.59 8.87
CA LEU A 88 34.25 -25.83 9.38
C LEU A 88 34.62 -24.76 10.43
N PRO A 89 35.56 -25.04 11.35
CA PRO A 89 35.85 -24.16 12.48
C PRO A 89 36.45 -22.85 11.96
N GLY A 90 35.95 -21.72 12.45
CA GLY A 90 36.36 -20.40 12.01
C GLY A 90 35.89 -20.02 10.59
N SER A 91 34.95 -20.75 10.01
CA SER A 91 34.32 -20.44 8.72
C SER A 91 32.83 -20.12 8.86
N SER A 92 32.19 -19.81 7.73
CA SER A 92 30.74 -19.62 7.65
C SER A 92 30.17 -20.22 6.37
N ASP A 93 28.87 -20.52 6.40
CA ASP A 93 28.11 -21.00 5.25
C ASP A 93 26.72 -20.36 5.22
N ASP A 94 26.15 -20.24 4.03
CA ASP A 94 24.85 -19.62 3.81
C ASP A 94 23.80 -20.69 3.51
N VAL A 95 22.71 -20.68 4.27
CA VAL A 95 21.50 -21.48 4.00
C VAL A 95 20.38 -20.57 3.54
N PHE A 96 19.43 -21.10 2.75
CA PHE A 96 18.34 -20.29 2.24
C PHE A 96 17.00 -21.02 2.16
N VAL A 97 15.93 -20.22 2.14
CA VAL A 97 14.57 -20.66 1.81
C VAL A 97 13.94 -19.70 0.81
N ASP A 98 13.10 -20.23 -0.09
CA ASP A 98 12.25 -19.40 -0.94
C ASP A 98 11.11 -18.80 -0.07
N PHE A 99 10.74 -17.56 -0.38
CA PHE A 99 9.81 -16.75 0.41
C PHE A 99 9.01 -15.81 -0.49
N THR A 100 7.71 -15.71 -0.21
CA THR A 100 6.84 -14.70 -0.84
C THR A 100 6.73 -13.51 0.09
N VAL A 101 7.09 -12.32 -0.40
CA VAL A 101 7.03 -11.09 0.39
C VAL A 101 5.55 -10.80 0.75
N PRO A 102 5.20 -10.66 2.04
CA PRO A 102 3.82 -10.37 2.44
C PRO A 102 3.46 -8.91 2.13
N GLN A 103 2.16 -8.61 2.14
CA GLN A 103 1.64 -7.24 1.97
C GLN A 103 1.90 -6.33 3.18
N SER A 104 2.04 -6.90 4.37
CA SER A 104 2.28 -6.15 5.61
C SER A 104 3.75 -6.19 6.03
N SER A 105 4.18 -5.23 6.84
CA SER A 105 5.50 -5.27 7.46
C SER A 105 5.77 -6.59 8.18
N PHE A 106 6.98 -7.10 8.06
CA PHE A 106 7.37 -8.40 8.59
C PHE A 106 8.82 -8.39 9.08
N ASN A 107 9.17 -9.40 9.87
CA ASN A 107 10.56 -9.74 10.16
C ASN A 107 10.72 -11.25 10.06
N VAL A 108 11.98 -11.67 9.96
CA VAL A 108 12.34 -13.08 9.86
C VAL A 108 13.25 -13.45 11.02
N LEU A 109 12.92 -14.55 11.68
CA LEU A 109 13.73 -15.15 12.74
C LEU A 109 14.40 -16.42 12.19
N ALA A 110 15.72 -16.51 12.31
CA ALA A 110 16.47 -17.72 12.01
C ALA A 110 16.91 -18.39 13.31
N LYS A 111 16.80 -19.72 13.38
CA LYS A 111 17.19 -20.53 14.55
C LYS A 111 18.05 -21.71 14.14
N ILE A 112 19.19 -21.88 14.82
CA ILE A 112 20.02 -23.09 14.77
C ILE A 112 19.43 -24.12 15.73
N GLN A 113 19.21 -25.35 15.25
CA GLN A 113 18.55 -26.42 15.98
C GLN A 113 19.15 -27.79 15.65
N GLY A 114 18.97 -28.73 16.57
CA GLY A 114 19.31 -30.13 16.34
C GLY A 114 20.79 -30.35 16.03
N THR A 115 21.68 -29.55 16.62
CA THR A 115 23.10 -29.65 16.38
C THR A 115 23.68 -30.97 16.88
N GLN A 116 24.66 -31.50 16.16
CA GLN A 116 25.42 -32.69 16.50
C GLN A 116 26.91 -32.45 16.23
N PRO A 117 27.78 -32.45 17.26
CA PRO A 117 27.47 -32.52 18.70
C PRO A 117 26.61 -31.35 19.22
N GLU A 118 26.13 -31.43 20.46
CA GLU A 118 25.31 -30.37 21.06
C GLU A 118 26.07 -29.03 21.10
N ASP A 119 25.37 -27.97 20.71
CA ASP A 119 25.90 -26.62 20.72
C ASP A 119 26.12 -26.14 22.15
N GLN A 120 27.31 -25.61 22.44
CA GLN A 120 27.72 -25.24 23.79
C GLN A 120 27.39 -23.78 24.15
N ASN A 121 26.86 -23.00 23.20
CA ASN A 121 26.52 -21.60 23.37
C ASN A 121 25.14 -21.30 22.77
N ALA A 122 24.07 -21.55 23.52
CA ALA A 122 22.73 -21.27 23.00
C ALA A 122 22.40 -19.78 22.77
N SER A 123 23.27 -18.84 23.18
CA SER A 123 22.95 -17.40 23.18
C SER A 123 23.02 -16.72 21.81
N ASN A 124 23.72 -17.33 20.85
CA ASN A 124 23.87 -16.88 19.46
C ASN A 124 23.18 -17.84 18.46
N ASN A 125 22.36 -18.79 18.94
CA ASN A 125 21.63 -19.73 18.10
C ASN A 125 20.42 -19.12 17.40
N GLU A 126 20.06 -17.87 17.72
CA GLU A 126 18.93 -17.18 17.12
C GLU A 126 19.35 -15.77 16.69
N THR A 127 18.84 -15.33 15.55
CA THR A 127 18.95 -13.95 15.07
C THR A 127 17.68 -13.55 14.36
N GLN A 128 17.34 -12.26 14.40
CA GLN A 128 16.12 -11.73 13.81
C GLN A 128 16.46 -10.54 12.92
N SER A 129 15.87 -10.47 11.74
CA SER A 129 15.99 -9.32 10.87
C SER A 129 15.37 -8.08 11.53
N ALA A 130 15.75 -6.91 11.04
CA ALA A 130 14.96 -5.70 11.30
C ALA A 130 13.51 -5.89 10.82
N LEU A 131 12.61 -5.05 11.35
CA LEU A 131 11.27 -4.92 10.77
C LEU A 131 11.42 -4.32 9.37
N ILE A 132 10.86 -5.01 8.39
CA ILE A 132 10.89 -4.65 6.98
C ILE A 132 9.48 -4.25 6.58
N THR A 133 9.34 -3.11 5.95
CA THR A 133 8.12 -2.70 5.26
C THR A 133 8.36 -2.90 3.77
N PRO A 134 7.65 -3.84 3.13
CA PRO A 134 7.67 -3.99 1.68
C PRO A 134 7.25 -2.70 0.99
N GLU A 135 7.80 -2.46 -0.20
CA GLU A 135 7.22 -1.52 -1.16
C GLU A 135 6.04 -2.19 -1.87
N HIS A 136 5.20 -1.39 -2.52
CA HIS A 136 4.07 -1.84 -3.34
C HIS A 136 4.30 -1.41 -4.80
N ASP A 137 3.69 -2.15 -5.71
CA ASP A 137 3.75 -2.04 -7.18
C ASP A 137 2.40 -2.58 -7.65
N THR A 138 1.40 -1.70 -7.62
CA THR A 138 -0.02 -2.06 -7.64
C THR A 138 -0.46 -2.60 -9.00
N ASP A 139 0.03 -2.01 -10.09
CA ASP A 139 -0.22 -2.45 -11.46
C ASP A 139 0.78 -3.51 -11.99
N GLY A 140 1.93 -3.65 -11.32
CA GLY A 140 2.97 -4.60 -11.70
C GLY A 140 3.84 -4.17 -12.88
N ASP A 141 3.92 -2.88 -13.21
CA ASP A 141 4.78 -2.39 -14.30
C ASP A 141 6.27 -2.31 -13.94
N GLY A 142 6.59 -2.48 -12.66
CA GLY A 142 7.95 -2.45 -12.12
C GLY A 142 8.39 -1.10 -11.57
N THR A 143 7.53 -0.09 -11.63
CA THR A 143 7.61 1.14 -10.83
C THR A 143 6.92 0.87 -9.50
N VAL A 144 7.48 1.38 -8.40
CA VAL A 144 6.83 1.23 -7.09
C VAL A 144 5.86 2.39 -6.91
N ASP A 145 4.74 2.15 -6.24
CA ASP A 145 3.65 3.13 -6.03
C ASP A 145 4.19 4.50 -5.58
N SER A 146 5.15 4.51 -4.64
CA SER A 146 5.75 5.77 -4.16
C SER A 146 6.47 6.63 -5.23
N GLN A 147 6.74 6.07 -6.40
CA GLN A 147 7.40 6.68 -7.55
C GLN A 147 6.56 6.60 -8.83
N ASP A 148 5.38 5.98 -8.79
CA ASP A 148 4.43 6.02 -9.87
C ASP A 148 3.63 7.33 -9.85
N LEU A 149 2.96 7.64 -10.95
CA LEU A 149 2.03 8.77 -11.06
C LEU A 149 0.59 8.31 -11.28
N ASP A 150 0.41 7.00 -11.47
CA ASP A 150 -0.83 6.28 -11.77
C ASP A 150 -0.62 4.83 -11.26
N ASP A 151 -0.79 4.64 -9.95
CA ASP A 151 -0.41 3.42 -9.22
C ASP A 151 -1.06 2.13 -9.77
N ASP A 152 -2.25 2.23 -10.35
CA ASP A 152 -3.00 1.10 -10.92
C ASP A 152 -3.10 1.12 -12.46
N ASN A 153 -2.58 2.17 -13.10
CA ASN A 153 -2.48 2.36 -14.55
C ASN A 153 -3.82 2.30 -15.28
N ASP A 154 -4.87 2.80 -14.65
CA ASP A 154 -6.23 2.83 -15.20
C ASP A 154 -6.51 4.10 -16.02
N GLY A 155 -5.60 5.09 -15.98
CA GLY A 155 -5.69 6.36 -16.68
C GLY A 155 -6.15 7.54 -15.82
N LEU A 156 -6.53 7.33 -14.57
CA LEU A 156 -6.69 8.34 -13.53
C LEU A 156 -5.38 8.46 -12.72
N PRO A 157 -4.64 9.56 -12.84
CA PRO A 157 -3.41 9.72 -12.05
C PRO A 157 -3.72 9.90 -10.56
N ASP A 158 -2.80 9.51 -9.65
CA ASP A 158 -3.04 9.50 -8.18
C ASP A 158 -3.47 10.86 -7.60
N ASN A 159 -3.15 11.96 -8.29
CA ASN A 159 -3.58 13.30 -7.85
C ASN A 159 -5.07 13.61 -8.14
N GLN A 160 -5.72 12.77 -8.93
CA GLN A 160 -7.16 12.78 -9.22
C GLN A 160 -7.91 11.70 -8.43
N GLU A 161 -7.19 10.69 -7.93
CA GLU A 161 -7.71 9.69 -7.00
C GLU A 161 -7.87 10.30 -5.60
N ASN A 162 -9.10 10.62 -5.22
CA ASN A 162 -9.41 11.18 -3.91
C ASN A 162 -10.05 10.11 -3.02
N GLU A 163 -9.26 9.59 -2.08
CA GLU A 163 -9.67 8.62 -1.04
C GLU A 163 -10.98 9.00 -0.30
N ASN A 164 -11.38 10.28 -0.28
CA ASN A 164 -12.54 10.74 0.50
C ASN A 164 -13.90 10.58 -0.21
N THR A 165 -13.93 10.49 -1.53
CA THR A 165 -15.19 10.30 -2.27
C THR A 165 -15.46 8.81 -2.49
N CYS A 166 -14.38 8.06 -2.68
CA CYS A 166 -14.41 6.63 -2.92
C CYS A 166 -13.12 6.02 -2.37
N PRO A 167 -13.18 5.24 -1.29
CA PRO A 167 -11.99 4.66 -0.67
C PRO A 167 -11.36 3.52 -1.50
N TYR A 168 -11.80 3.32 -2.74
CA TYR A 168 -11.43 2.20 -3.61
C TYR A 168 -10.74 2.60 -4.92
N LEU A 169 -10.68 3.91 -5.26
CA LEU A 169 -9.93 4.47 -6.42
C LEU A 169 -8.42 4.35 -6.17
N LEU A 170 -7.96 3.14 -5.92
CA LEU A 170 -6.56 2.74 -5.76
C LEU A 170 -6.40 1.36 -6.45
N LYS A 171 -7.30 1.11 -7.40
CA LYS A 171 -7.53 -0.11 -8.15
C LYS A 171 -8.16 0.33 -9.46
N ALA A 172 -7.67 -0.24 -10.55
CA ALA A 172 -8.13 0.14 -11.87
C ALA A 172 -9.65 0.01 -12.11
N ASP A 173 -10.31 -0.87 -11.37
CA ASP A 173 -11.76 -1.03 -11.34
C ASP A 173 -12.18 -1.19 -9.87
N SER A 174 -12.58 -0.06 -9.29
CA SER A 174 -12.85 0.14 -7.87
C SER A 174 -13.98 -0.73 -7.35
N ASP A 175 -15.11 -0.76 -8.06
CA ASP A 175 -16.30 -1.50 -7.65
C ASP A 175 -16.39 -2.90 -8.29
N ASN A 176 -15.53 -3.19 -9.26
CA ASN A 176 -15.37 -4.46 -9.95
C ASN A 176 -16.53 -4.81 -10.89
N ASP A 177 -17.11 -3.82 -11.56
CA ASP A 177 -18.18 -4.00 -12.54
C ASP A 177 -17.70 -4.22 -13.98
N GLY A 178 -16.41 -4.00 -14.22
CA GLY A 178 -15.73 -4.21 -15.49
C GLY A 178 -15.53 -2.96 -16.34
N VAL A 179 -15.83 -1.77 -15.82
CA VAL A 179 -15.42 -0.48 -16.39
C VAL A 179 -14.32 0.11 -15.51
N ASP A 180 -13.20 0.49 -16.13
CA ASP A 180 -12.10 1.11 -15.38
C ASP A 180 -12.54 2.49 -14.86
N ASP A 181 -12.04 2.93 -13.69
CA ASP A 181 -12.56 4.12 -13.01
C ASP A 181 -12.44 5.39 -13.87
N SER A 182 -11.42 5.47 -14.72
CA SER A 182 -11.24 6.56 -15.69
C SER A 182 -12.36 6.71 -16.73
N HIS A 183 -13.17 5.67 -16.93
CA HIS A 183 -14.29 5.61 -17.86
C HIS A 183 -15.64 5.38 -17.17
N ASP A 184 -15.66 5.33 -15.84
CA ASP A 184 -16.85 5.10 -15.05
C ASP A 184 -17.33 6.40 -14.37
N ALA A 185 -18.53 6.84 -14.72
CA ALA A 185 -19.15 8.01 -14.08
C ALA A 185 -19.45 7.76 -12.58
N PHE A 186 -19.57 6.50 -12.17
CA PHE A 186 -19.91 6.04 -10.84
C PHE A 186 -18.99 4.91 -10.35
N ALA A 187 -17.66 5.08 -10.41
CA ALA A 187 -16.60 4.14 -10.00
C ALA A 187 -16.74 3.40 -8.63
N CYS A 188 -17.74 3.72 -7.80
CA CYS A 188 -17.99 3.07 -6.51
C CYS A 188 -19.34 2.34 -6.46
N ASN A 189 -20.04 2.27 -7.58
CA ASN A 189 -21.39 1.76 -7.70
C ASN A 189 -21.48 0.75 -8.85
N LEU A 190 -21.26 -0.52 -8.50
CA LEU A 190 -21.34 -1.68 -9.41
C LEU A 190 -22.63 -1.78 -10.27
N ALA A 191 -23.65 -0.97 -9.98
CA ALA A 191 -24.91 -0.94 -10.72
C ALA A 191 -25.00 0.21 -11.74
N GLU A 192 -24.07 1.14 -11.80
CA GLU A 192 -24.12 2.32 -12.68
C GLU A 192 -22.74 2.60 -13.27
N THR A 193 -22.68 2.90 -14.58
CA THR A 193 -21.40 3.22 -15.26
C THR A 193 -21.45 4.50 -16.10
N LEU A 194 -22.66 4.88 -16.53
CA LEU A 194 -22.89 5.99 -17.45
C LEU A 194 -23.84 6.99 -16.81
N ASP A 195 -23.58 8.27 -17.09
CA ASP A 195 -24.40 9.44 -16.77
C ASP A 195 -24.48 10.26 -18.07
N THR A 196 -25.46 9.95 -18.92
CA THR A 196 -25.48 10.45 -20.30
C THR A 196 -25.69 11.96 -20.39
N ASP A 197 -26.43 12.55 -19.46
CA ASP A 197 -26.72 13.99 -19.42
C ASP A 197 -25.87 14.76 -18.39
N GLY A 198 -25.16 14.06 -17.51
CA GLY A 198 -24.29 14.64 -16.49
C GLY A 198 -25.05 15.24 -15.31
N ASP A 199 -26.28 14.77 -15.03
CA ASP A 199 -27.11 15.29 -13.94
C ASP A 199 -26.76 14.69 -12.57
N GLY A 200 -25.96 13.62 -12.56
CA GLY A 200 -25.49 12.89 -11.39
C GLY A 200 -26.32 11.66 -11.04
N THR A 201 -27.33 11.32 -11.83
CA THR A 201 -28.10 10.06 -11.75
C THR A 201 -27.60 9.12 -12.84
N GLY A 202 -27.26 7.88 -12.49
CA GLY A 202 -26.78 6.92 -13.48
C GLY A 202 -27.90 6.39 -14.35
N ASN A 203 -27.60 6.07 -15.61
CA ASN A 203 -28.61 5.66 -16.59
C ASN A 203 -29.49 4.46 -16.19
N ASN A 204 -29.02 3.55 -15.31
CA ASN A 204 -29.90 2.46 -14.86
C ASN A 204 -30.93 2.91 -13.81
N ALA A 205 -30.73 4.07 -13.19
CA ALA A 205 -31.60 4.69 -12.19
C ALA A 205 -32.33 5.94 -12.71
N ASP A 206 -31.80 6.59 -13.75
CA ASP A 206 -32.47 7.69 -14.44
C ASP A 206 -33.68 7.16 -15.23
N ILE A 207 -34.66 8.03 -15.43
CA ILE A 207 -35.85 7.76 -16.22
C ILE A 207 -35.86 8.53 -17.55
N ASP A 208 -34.92 9.46 -17.75
CA ASP A 208 -34.76 10.36 -18.90
C ASP A 208 -33.26 10.57 -19.13
N ASP A 209 -32.58 9.53 -19.64
CA ASP A 209 -31.12 9.40 -19.73
C ASP A 209 -30.40 10.58 -20.43
N ASP A 210 -31.08 11.31 -21.31
CA ASP A 210 -30.51 12.44 -22.07
C ASP A 210 -31.14 13.80 -21.74
N ASN A 211 -32.08 13.83 -20.79
CA ASN A 211 -32.78 14.99 -20.27
C ASN A 211 -33.43 15.86 -21.36
N ASP A 212 -33.95 15.25 -22.43
CA ASP A 212 -34.61 15.96 -23.53
C ASP A 212 -36.08 16.32 -23.24
N GLY A 213 -36.66 15.68 -22.22
CA GLY A 213 -38.01 15.86 -21.72
C GLY A 213 -38.96 14.69 -22.01
N TRP A 214 -38.51 13.63 -22.70
CA TRP A 214 -39.20 12.35 -22.80
C TRP A 214 -38.45 11.27 -22.01
N SER A 215 -39.18 10.53 -21.17
CA SER A 215 -38.57 9.35 -20.51
C SER A 215 -38.17 8.26 -21.50
N ASP A 216 -37.21 7.40 -21.14
CA ASP A 216 -36.74 6.29 -22.00
C ASP A 216 -37.89 5.38 -22.45
N VAL A 217 -38.92 5.24 -21.61
CA VAL A 217 -40.14 4.48 -21.93
C VAL A 217 -40.99 5.18 -23.00
N GLN A 218 -41.09 6.51 -22.95
CA GLN A 218 -41.75 7.30 -24.00
C GLN A 218 -40.96 7.17 -25.30
N GLU A 219 -39.65 7.34 -25.25
CA GLU A 219 -38.78 7.26 -26.42
C GLU A 219 -38.80 5.90 -27.08
N GLN A 220 -38.73 4.82 -26.31
CA GLN A 220 -38.91 3.47 -26.82
C GLN A 220 -40.25 3.31 -27.57
N SER A 221 -41.30 4.02 -27.14
CA SER A 221 -42.60 4.00 -27.80
C SER A 221 -42.65 4.85 -29.08
N HIS A 222 -41.83 5.89 -29.16
CA HIS A 222 -41.68 6.78 -30.31
C HIS A 222 -40.61 6.32 -31.31
N GLY A 223 -39.75 5.38 -30.91
CA GLY A 223 -38.67 4.82 -31.71
C GLY A 223 -37.39 5.68 -31.73
N THR A 224 -37.28 6.62 -30.80
CA THR A 224 -36.10 7.47 -30.57
C THR A 224 -35.06 6.75 -29.72
N ASP A 225 -33.87 7.34 -29.58
CA ASP A 225 -32.72 6.78 -28.88
C ASP A 225 -32.56 7.44 -27.50
N PRO A 226 -32.80 6.72 -26.38
CA PRO A 226 -32.78 7.31 -25.04
C PRO A 226 -31.48 7.94 -24.57
N LEU A 227 -30.40 7.70 -25.30
CA LEU A 227 -29.09 8.26 -24.97
C LEU A 227 -28.78 9.52 -25.80
N ARG A 228 -29.76 10.06 -26.51
CA ARG A 228 -29.58 11.10 -27.51
C ARG A 228 -30.78 12.02 -27.60
N ALA A 229 -30.63 13.19 -26.97
CA ALA A 229 -31.68 14.19 -26.91
C ALA A 229 -32.25 14.67 -28.27
N ASP A 230 -31.52 14.43 -29.37
CA ASP A 230 -31.95 14.66 -30.75
C ASP A 230 -31.53 13.43 -31.57
N THR A 231 -32.49 12.51 -31.76
CA THR A 231 -32.23 11.20 -32.37
C THR A 231 -31.77 11.34 -33.82
N ASP A 232 -32.44 12.19 -34.59
CA ASP A 232 -32.18 12.32 -36.03
C ASP A 232 -31.12 13.38 -36.39
N GLY A 233 -30.78 14.25 -35.44
CA GLY A 233 -29.69 15.21 -35.51
C GLY A 233 -30.03 16.45 -36.32
N ASP A 234 -31.30 16.85 -36.41
CA ASP A 234 -31.75 18.03 -37.14
C ASP A 234 -31.69 19.35 -36.35
N GLY A 235 -31.41 19.24 -35.04
CA GLY A 235 -31.22 20.32 -34.10
C GLY A 235 -32.45 20.64 -33.24
N VAL A 236 -33.48 19.80 -33.24
CA VAL A 236 -34.64 19.87 -32.34
C VAL A 236 -34.72 18.61 -31.51
N ASN A 237 -34.87 18.75 -30.19
CA ASN A 237 -34.97 17.59 -29.31
C ASN A 237 -36.21 16.74 -29.61
N ASP A 238 -36.15 15.45 -29.34
CA ASP A 238 -37.22 14.50 -29.69
C ASP A 238 -38.55 14.87 -29.05
N ALA A 239 -38.52 15.31 -27.78
CA ALA A 239 -39.71 15.79 -27.07
C ALA A 239 -40.40 17.01 -27.72
N GLN A 240 -39.67 17.73 -28.57
CA GLN A 240 -40.09 18.98 -29.21
C GLN A 240 -40.23 18.85 -30.73
N ASP A 241 -39.84 17.71 -31.30
CA ASP A 241 -39.92 17.41 -32.73
C ASP A 241 -41.23 16.66 -33.08
N VAL A 242 -41.88 17.10 -34.16
CA VAL A 242 -43.06 16.43 -34.74
C VAL A 242 -42.66 15.18 -35.54
N TYR A 243 -41.44 15.13 -36.07
CA TYR A 243 -40.86 14.03 -36.83
C TYR A 243 -39.46 13.66 -36.30
N PRO A 244 -39.33 13.16 -35.05
CA PRO A 244 -38.04 12.91 -34.38
C PRO A 244 -37.16 11.81 -35.02
N LEU A 245 -37.55 11.29 -36.19
CA LEU A 245 -36.83 10.25 -36.95
C LEU A 245 -36.60 10.67 -38.42
N ASP A 246 -36.89 11.92 -38.78
CA ASP A 246 -36.75 12.48 -40.13
C ASP A 246 -36.05 13.83 -40.05
N ALA A 247 -34.71 13.78 -40.15
CA ALA A 247 -33.85 14.96 -40.05
C ALA A 247 -34.05 16.05 -41.12
N THR A 248 -35.05 15.89 -41.99
CA THR A 248 -35.46 16.89 -42.97
C THR A 248 -36.68 17.71 -42.52
N LYS A 249 -37.31 17.39 -41.37
CA LYS A 249 -38.55 18.02 -40.90
C LYS A 249 -38.65 18.08 -39.37
N SER A 250 -38.62 19.29 -38.79
CA SER A 250 -38.81 19.46 -37.33
C SER A 250 -40.16 20.06 -36.91
N ARG A 251 -41.01 20.47 -37.86
CA ARG A 251 -42.33 21.09 -37.57
C ARG A 251 -43.35 20.80 -38.66
N GLU A 252 -44.64 20.86 -38.32
CA GLU A 252 -45.69 20.85 -39.34
C GLU A 252 -45.48 22.01 -40.32
N GLU A 253 -45.30 21.70 -41.61
CA GLU A 253 -45.44 22.68 -42.67
C GLU A 253 -46.87 23.22 -42.61
N ARG A 254 -47.07 24.38 -41.97
CA ARG A 254 -48.31 25.11 -42.10
C ARG A 254 -48.52 25.33 -43.59
N ASN A 255 -49.52 24.66 -44.15
CA ASN A 255 -49.84 24.72 -45.57
C ASN A 255 -50.47 26.10 -45.85
N ILE A 256 -49.64 27.15 -45.98
CA ILE A 256 -50.08 28.54 -46.17
C ILE A 256 -50.56 28.80 -47.62
N PHE A 257 -50.90 27.74 -48.38
CA PHE A 257 -51.24 27.87 -49.80
C PHE A 257 -52.52 27.15 -50.26
N GLN A 258 -53.49 26.92 -49.37
CA GLN A 258 -54.87 26.79 -49.83
C GLN A 258 -55.62 28.10 -49.55
N PRO A 259 -55.81 28.98 -50.55
CA PRO A 259 -56.74 30.08 -50.38
C PRO A 259 -58.13 29.50 -50.08
N PRO A 260 -58.89 30.09 -49.14
CA PRO A 260 -60.25 29.64 -48.84
C PRO A 260 -61.11 29.66 -50.12
N PRO A 261 -62.12 28.78 -50.25
CA PRO A 261 -63.06 28.84 -51.36
C PRO A 261 -63.67 30.23 -51.44
N VAL A 262 -63.53 30.86 -52.60
CA VAL A 262 -64.08 32.19 -52.88
C VAL A 262 -65.60 32.10 -52.86
N GLU A 263 -66.24 32.51 -51.76
CA GLU A 263 -67.66 32.83 -51.77
C GLU A 263 -67.87 34.35 -51.81
N ASN A 264 -68.54 34.76 -52.88
CA ASN A 264 -68.83 36.12 -53.27
C ASN A 264 -69.99 36.72 -52.43
N ASN A 265 -69.69 37.85 -51.80
CA ASN A 265 -70.49 39.08 -51.69
C ASN A 265 -71.72 39.12 -50.75
N THR A 266 -71.60 39.85 -49.64
CA THR A 266 -72.39 41.08 -49.38
C THR A 266 -71.71 41.96 -48.32
N PRO A 267 -71.67 43.30 -48.45
CA PRO A 267 -70.98 44.17 -47.50
C PRO A 267 -71.93 44.54 -46.36
N VAL A 268 -71.52 44.27 -45.12
CA VAL A 268 -72.14 44.88 -43.93
C VAL A 268 -71.04 45.63 -43.17
N THR A 269 -71.28 46.92 -43.06
CA THR A 269 -70.54 47.95 -42.33
C THR A 269 -70.14 47.55 -40.90
N GLU A 270 -68.90 47.91 -40.53
CA GLU A 270 -68.38 47.89 -39.15
C GLU A 270 -69.29 48.64 -38.16
N PRO A 271 -69.20 48.28 -36.86
CA PRO A 271 -68.44 49.19 -36.00
C PRO A 271 -67.50 48.45 -35.02
N ALA A 272 -66.43 49.16 -34.67
CA ALA A 272 -65.41 48.83 -33.69
C ALA A 272 -65.97 48.35 -32.33
N VAL A 273 -65.34 47.32 -31.75
CA VAL A 273 -65.55 46.88 -30.36
C VAL A 273 -64.21 46.78 -29.61
N ASN A 274 -64.21 47.47 -28.47
CA ASN A 274 -63.23 47.58 -27.39
C ASN A 274 -63.01 46.21 -26.66
N PRO A 275 -61.88 45.95 -25.97
CA PRO A 275 -61.58 44.64 -25.39
C PRO A 275 -62.25 44.50 -24.02
N GLN A 276 -63.07 43.47 -23.83
CA GLN A 276 -63.51 43.02 -22.51
C GLN A 276 -63.69 41.50 -22.46
N THR A 277 -62.96 40.89 -21.51
CA THR A 277 -63.35 39.79 -20.61
C THR A 277 -63.88 38.49 -21.22
N GLU A 278 -63.05 37.46 -21.21
CA GLU A 278 -63.51 36.09 -20.98
C GLU A 278 -63.04 35.61 -19.60
N GLN A 279 -64.04 35.21 -18.82
CA GLN A 279 -63.97 34.66 -17.48
C GLN A 279 -63.87 33.12 -17.62
N PRO A 280 -63.03 32.43 -16.82
CA PRO A 280 -62.84 30.99 -16.97
C PRO A 280 -64.11 30.20 -16.59
N SER A 281 -64.34 29.13 -17.36
CA SER A 281 -65.40 28.13 -17.21
C SER A 281 -65.44 27.52 -15.80
N ALA A 282 -66.66 27.24 -15.32
CA ALA A 282 -66.96 26.71 -13.99
C ALA A 282 -66.44 25.28 -13.71
N ASP A 283 -65.81 24.62 -14.69
CA ASP A 283 -65.25 23.27 -14.51
C ASP A 283 -63.82 23.26 -13.93
N VAL A 284 -63.14 24.42 -13.88
CA VAL A 284 -61.78 24.54 -13.29
C VAL A 284 -61.81 24.82 -11.78
N GLN A 285 -62.97 25.19 -11.21
CA GLN A 285 -63.11 25.50 -9.78
C GLN A 285 -63.49 24.29 -8.91
N ALA A 286 -64.02 23.21 -9.49
CA ALA A 286 -64.38 22.01 -8.72
C ALA A 286 -63.17 21.08 -8.43
N LEU A 287 -62.16 21.05 -9.32
CA LEU A 287 -60.98 20.21 -9.15
C LEU A 287 -59.92 20.82 -8.22
N THR A 288 -60.00 22.13 -7.95
CA THR A 288 -59.07 22.84 -7.06
C THR A 288 -59.50 22.80 -5.58
N GLU A 289 -60.74 22.42 -5.25
CA GLU A 289 -61.19 22.21 -3.87
C GLU A 289 -60.95 20.77 -3.35
N GLU A 290 -60.92 19.75 -4.21
CA GLU A 290 -60.59 18.37 -3.79
C GLU A 290 -59.10 18.18 -3.45
N LEU A 291 -58.19 18.88 -4.14
CA LEU A 291 -56.74 18.82 -3.84
C LEU A 291 -56.34 19.58 -2.57
N LYS A 292 -57.18 20.51 -2.09
CA LYS A 292 -56.89 21.30 -0.88
C LYS A 292 -57.29 20.57 0.42
N ASN A 293 -58.25 19.64 0.36
CA ASN A 293 -58.71 18.87 1.52
C ASN A 293 -57.87 17.62 1.83
N ILE A 294 -56.89 17.28 0.99
CA ILE A 294 -55.97 16.15 1.23
C ILE A 294 -54.71 16.60 2.01
N ILE A 295 -54.41 17.90 2.03
CA ILE A 295 -53.18 18.46 2.63
C ILE A 295 -53.38 18.97 4.07
N GLU A 296 -54.62 19.09 4.57
CA GLU A 296 -54.91 19.55 5.93
C GLU A 296 -55.76 18.55 6.74
N SER A 297 -55.22 17.36 7.02
CA SER A 297 -55.72 16.51 8.11
C SER A 297 -54.66 16.41 9.22
N PRO A 298 -54.96 16.80 10.47
CA PRO A 298 -54.00 16.67 11.57
C PRO A 298 -53.93 15.20 11.97
N ILE A 299 -52.80 14.54 11.64
CA ILE A 299 -52.49 13.22 12.18
C ILE A 299 -52.22 13.39 13.68
N ALA A 300 -53.13 12.87 14.48
CA ALA A 300 -53.03 12.79 15.92
C ALA A 300 -51.85 11.89 16.32
N LEU A 301 -50.95 12.43 17.14
CA LEU A 301 -49.92 11.67 17.84
C LEU A 301 -50.57 10.93 19.01
N GLU A 302 -50.61 9.60 18.95
CA GLU A 302 -50.70 8.74 20.13
C GLU A 302 -49.37 7.98 20.34
N PRO A 303 -48.93 7.78 21.60
CA PRO A 303 -47.57 7.36 21.91
C PRO A 303 -47.44 5.82 21.93
N GLU A 304 -46.57 5.27 21.09
CA GLU A 304 -46.18 3.87 21.16
C GLU A 304 -44.92 3.67 22.02
N ALA A 305 -45.14 2.90 23.08
CA ALA A 305 -44.26 1.99 23.82
C ALA A 305 -42.74 2.00 23.52
N GLU A 306 -41.97 2.32 24.56
CA GLU A 306 -40.55 2.00 24.72
C GLU A 306 -40.32 0.48 24.64
N VAL A 307 -39.44 0.07 23.72
CA VAL A 307 -38.74 -1.21 23.77
C VAL A 307 -37.29 -0.90 24.13
N GLU A 308 -36.90 -1.38 25.31
CA GLU A 308 -35.56 -1.31 25.86
C GLU A 308 -34.53 -1.96 24.92
N SER A 309 -33.46 -1.24 24.63
CA SER A 309 -32.19 -1.84 24.18
C SER A 309 -31.13 -1.53 25.24
N GLU A 310 -30.51 -2.60 25.74
CA GLU A 310 -29.48 -2.59 26.76
C GLU A 310 -28.27 -1.77 26.31
N GLN A 311 -28.05 -0.60 26.92
CA GLN A 311 -26.74 0.03 26.96
C GLN A 311 -26.15 -0.14 28.36
N ALA A 312 -25.04 -0.88 28.38
CA ALA A 312 -24.24 -1.12 29.56
C ALA A 312 -23.79 0.19 30.21
N VAL A 313 -24.20 0.35 31.46
CA VAL A 313 -23.80 1.42 32.37
C VAL A 313 -22.29 1.32 32.63
N VAL A 314 -21.49 2.25 32.10
CA VAL A 314 -20.14 2.50 32.63
C VAL A 314 -20.21 3.71 33.55
N SER A 315 -20.40 3.38 34.80
CA SER A 315 -20.36 4.27 35.96
C SER A 315 -19.04 5.04 36.01
N ALA A 316 -19.12 6.37 36.00
CA ALA A 316 -18.03 7.23 36.45
C ALA A 316 -17.88 7.06 37.97
N SER A 317 -16.98 6.17 38.41
CA SER A 317 -16.48 6.15 39.78
C SER A 317 -15.09 6.78 39.82
N ALA A 318 -15.02 7.97 40.41
CA ALA A 318 -13.78 8.54 40.92
C ALA A 318 -13.18 7.57 41.96
N GLY A 319 -12.14 6.85 41.56
CA GLY A 319 -11.45 5.84 42.37
C GLY A 319 -9.94 6.00 42.24
N SER A 320 -9.34 6.47 43.33
CA SER A 320 -7.91 6.51 43.66
C SER A 320 -6.95 5.62 42.86
N ALA A 321 -5.91 6.24 42.30
CA ALA A 321 -4.71 5.55 41.84
C ALA A 321 -4.04 4.76 43.00
N PRO A 322 -3.64 3.49 42.80
CA PRO A 322 -2.94 2.73 43.82
C PRO A 322 -1.48 3.18 43.93
N ALA A 323 -1.10 3.57 45.14
CA ALA A 323 0.28 3.82 45.55
C ALA A 323 1.10 2.53 45.54
N PHE A 324 1.63 2.15 44.37
CA PHE A 324 2.53 0.99 44.25
C PHE A 324 3.69 1.23 43.28
N PHE A 325 4.36 2.39 43.34
CA PHE A 325 5.70 2.56 42.73
C PHE A 325 6.46 3.70 43.42
N ARG A 326 6.84 3.51 44.70
CA ARG A 326 7.80 4.40 45.39
C ARG A 326 8.82 3.69 46.28
N LEU A 327 9.21 2.47 45.91
CA LEU A 327 10.47 1.88 46.34
C LEU A 327 11.14 1.29 45.10
N HIS A 328 12.14 1.98 44.54
CA HIS A 328 13.28 1.39 43.79
C HIS A 328 14.25 2.47 43.27
N ASN A 329 13.94 3.76 43.38
CA ASN A 329 14.85 4.79 42.89
C ASN A 329 16.14 4.92 43.73
N TRP A 330 16.12 4.62 45.05
CA TRP A 330 17.33 4.69 45.89
C TRP A 330 18.36 3.61 45.56
N LEU A 331 17.92 2.42 45.15
CA LEU A 331 18.82 1.32 44.77
C LEU A 331 19.55 1.63 43.44
N LEU A 332 18.84 2.25 42.50
CA LEU A 332 19.43 2.77 41.25
C LEU A 332 20.49 3.85 41.53
N TRP A 333 20.22 4.80 42.43
CA TRP A 333 21.21 5.81 42.83
C TRP A 333 22.41 5.22 43.60
N LEU A 334 22.20 4.15 44.37
CA LEU A 334 23.28 3.43 45.05
C LEU A 334 24.18 2.67 44.05
N ILE A 335 23.59 2.01 43.05
CA ILE A 335 24.31 1.30 41.98
C ILE A 335 25.12 2.30 41.14
N VAL A 336 24.52 3.43 40.75
CA VAL A 336 25.22 4.51 40.02
C VAL A 336 26.37 5.09 40.85
N GLY A 337 26.17 5.27 42.17
CA GLY A 337 27.23 5.71 43.08
C GLY A 337 28.41 4.74 43.15
N ILE A 338 28.14 3.44 43.24
CA ILE A 338 29.19 2.39 43.25
C ILE A 338 29.94 2.37 41.93
N ILE A 339 29.26 2.49 40.79
CA ILE A 339 29.89 2.52 39.46
C ILE A 339 30.85 3.71 39.33
N LEU A 340 30.46 4.90 39.80
CA LEU A 340 31.32 6.09 39.75
C LEU A 340 32.55 5.99 40.67
N VAL A 341 32.41 5.34 41.83
CA VAL A 341 33.55 5.05 42.73
C VAL A 341 34.50 4.03 42.08
N CYS A 342 33.98 2.98 41.46
CA CYS A 342 34.80 2.02 40.71
C CYS A 342 35.53 2.69 39.54
N LEU A 343 34.86 3.56 38.77
CA LEU A 343 35.46 4.27 37.64
C LEU A 343 36.58 5.20 38.08
N SER A 344 36.39 5.92 39.19
CA SER A 344 37.41 6.82 39.74
C SER A 344 38.63 6.07 40.29
N ILE A 345 38.44 4.89 40.90
CA ILE A 345 39.54 4.02 41.31
C ILE A 345 40.31 3.49 40.09
N VAL A 346 39.63 3.10 39.02
CA VAL A 346 40.29 2.68 37.76
C VAL A 346 41.11 3.82 37.16
N ILE A 347 40.56 5.04 37.11
CA ILE A 347 41.30 6.22 36.60
C ILE A 347 42.54 6.52 37.45
N ILE A 348 42.46 6.37 38.78
CA ILE A 348 43.60 6.57 39.69
C ILE A 348 44.67 5.49 39.47
N LEU A 349 44.28 4.22 39.27
CA LEU A 349 45.21 3.11 39.07
C LEU A 349 45.89 3.10 37.68
N PHE A 350 45.30 3.75 36.68
CA PHE A 350 45.85 3.84 35.32
C PHE A 350 46.60 5.14 35.01
N LYS A 351 46.54 6.15 35.90
CA LYS A 351 47.19 7.45 35.70
C LYS A 351 48.72 7.35 35.61
N ASP A 352 49.32 6.35 36.28
CA ASP A 352 50.78 6.15 36.31
C ASP A 352 51.32 5.32 35.13
N LYS A 353 50.47 4.73 34.28
CA LYS A 353 50.89 3.92 33.11
C LYS A 353 50.85 4.65 31.76
N ILE A 354 50.24 5.83 31.66
CA ILE A 354 50.04 6.53 30.37
C ILE A 354 51.18 7.53 30.04
N PHE A 355 52.06 7.87 30.99
CA PHE A 355 53.13 8.87 30.77
C PHE A 355 54.50 8.34 30.36
N ALA A 356 54.61 7.07 29.95
CA ALA A 356 55.89 6.46 29.54
C ALA A 356 55.84 5.87 28.13
N SER A 357 55.54 6.68 27.11
CA SER A 357 55.92 6.36 25.73
C SER A 357 55.83 7.58 24.80
N ALA A 358 56.77 7.65 23.86
CA ALA A 358 56.85 8.58 22.72
C ALA A 358 57.46 9.98 22.96
N THR A 359 58.78 10.03 23.17
CA THR A 359 59.63 11.05 22.54
C THR A 359 60.66 10.37 21.63
N ALA A 360 60.44 10.44 20.31
CA ALA A 360 61.45 10.15 19.30
C ALA A 360 61.32 11.17 18.14
N PRO A 361 62.43 11.80 17.67
CA PRO A 361 62.36 12.90 16.71
C PRO A 361 62.35 12.43 15.24
N VAL A 362 61.61 13.16 14.42
CA VAL A 362 61.45 12.99 12.96
C VAL A 362 62.73 13.40 12.22
N SER A 363 63.38 12.45 11.53
CA SER A 363 64.48 12.71 10.61
C SER A 363 63.97 12.96 9.18
N LYS A 364 64.31 14.14 8.65
CA LYS A 364 64.06 14.63 7.29
C LYS A 364 64.76 13.76 6.23
N LEU A 365 64.07 13.43 5.15
CA LEU A 365 64.69 13.06 3.86
C LEU A 365 64.29 14.08 2.76
N PRO A 366 65.20 14.46 1.85
CA PRO A 366 64.98 15.56 0.91
C PRO A 366 64.34 15.13 -0.41
N LEU A 367 63.60 16.07 -1.02
CA LEU A 367 63.18 16.06 -2.41
C LEU A 367 64.38 16.02 -3.39
N ARG A 368 64.24 15.28 -4.49
CA ARG A 368 64.97 15.53 -5.73
C ARG A 368 64.05 15.44 -6.95
N LEU A 369 64.13 16.47 -7.79
CA LEU A 369 63.39 16.73 -9.02
C LEU A 369 64.11 16.16 -10.26
N ALA A 370 63.31 15.89 -11.31
CA ALA A 370 63.63 15.77 -12.75
C ALA A 370 64.45 14.54 -13.20
N GLU A 371 64.22 13.89 -14.36
CA GLU A 371 63.97 14.47 -15.69
C GLU A 371 63.45 13.43 -16.73
N LYS A 372 62.89 13.95 -17.83
CA LYS A 372 62.28 13.38 -19.04
C LYS A 372 63.02 12.19 -19.72
N SER A 373 62.26 11.29 -20.35
CA SER A 373 62.31 11.07 -21.82
C SER A 373 61.31 10.01 -22.33
N LYS A 374 60.53 10.40 -23.35
CA LYS A 374 59.87 9.58 -24.40
C LYS A 374 60.60 9.95 -25.72
N PRO A 375 60.35 9.35 -26.91
CA PRO A 375 59.64 8.11 -27.26
C PRO A 375 60.43 7.23 -28.27
N GLN A 376 59.95 6.01 -28.59
CA GLN A 376 59.93 5.50 -29.97
C GLN A 376 58.99 4.31 -30.17
N LEU A 377 58.52 4.19 -31.41
CA LEU A 377 57.35 3.48 -31.92
C LEU A 377 57.82 2.65 -33.13
N VAL A 378 57.60 1.33 -33.20
CA VAL A 378 57.80 0.53 -34.42
C VAL A 378 56.87 -0.72 -34.47
N SER A 379 55.82 -0.58 -35.28
CA SER A 379 55.25 -1.50 -36.30
C SER A 379 54.97 -3.02 -36.09
N GLN A 380 53.66 -3.36 -36.11
CA GLN A 380 52.93 -4.17 -37.12
C GLN A 380 53.01 -5.74 -37.21
N PRO A 381 51.99 -6.39 -37.82
CA PRO A 381 51.36 -7.62 -37.31
C PRO A 381 51.62 -8.89 -38.15
N GLN A 382 51.11 -10.04 -37.70
CA GLN A 382 51.01 -11.27 -38.49
C GLN A 382 49.57 -11.81 -38.51
N ASN A 383 49.09 -11.98 -39.74
CA ASN A 383 47.87 -12.67 -40.17
C ASN A 383 48.08 -14.19 -40.10
N PHE A 384 47.05 -14.96 -39.74
CA PHE A 384 46.76 -16.25 -40.37
C PHE A 384 45.24 -16.52 -40.42
N SER A 385 44.77 -16.68 -41.66
CA SER A 385 43.53 -17.28 -42.21
C SER A 385 43.43 -18.79 -41.86
N SER A 386 42.34 -19.56 -41.95
CA SER A 386 40.87 -19.48 -42.14
C SER A 386 40.36 -20.92 -41.97
N GLN A 387 39.16 -21.19 -41.41
CA GLN A 387 38.16 -22.24 -41.77
C GLN A 387 36.87 -21.96 -40.94
N THR A 388 35.71 -21.55 -41.48
CA THR A 388 34.71 -22.21 -42.35
C THR A 388 33.58 -22.94 -41.57
N ILE A 389 32.38 -22.33 -41.58
CA ILE A 389 30.99 -22.89 -41.58
C ILE A 389 30.48 -23.50 -40.24
N LEU A 390 29.29 -23.25 -39.67
CA LEU A 390 27.92 -22.93 -40.15
C LEU A 390 27.27 -21.80 -39.32
N GLU A 391 26.57 -20.90 -40.01
CA GLU A 391 25.64 -19.91 -39.44
C GLU A 391 24.23 -20.28 -39.93
N THR A 392 23.31 -20.57 -39.01
CA THR A 392 21.90 -20.86 -39.33
C THR A 392 21.07 -19.58 -39.20
N LYS A 393 20.66 -19.01 -40.35
CA LYS A 393 19.57 -18.03 -40.42
C LYS A 393 18.20 -18.69 -40.24
N PRO A 394 17.21 -17.98 -39.67
CA PRO A 394 15.85 -18.49 -39.50
C PRO A 394 15.04 -18.34 -40.80
N VAL A 395 14.20 -19.34 -41.10
CA VAL A 395 13.24 -19.34 -42.20
C VAL A 395 11.83 -19.38 -41.62
N ARG A 396 11.04 -18.32 -41.86
CA ARG A 396 9.56 -18.38 -41.99
C ARG A 396 9.28 -18.65 -43.48
N PRO A 397 8.29 -19.49 -43.85
CA PRO A 397 6.89 -19.04 -43.76
C PRO A 397 5.84 -20.16 -43.53
N SER A 398 4.64 -19.79 -43.09
CA SER A 398 3.36 -20.17 -43.71
C SER A 398 2.20 -19.81 -42.79
N SER A 399 1.41 -18.84 -43.22
CA SER A 399 0.05 -18.58 -42.76
C SER A 399 -0.85 -19.76 -43.13
N HIS A 400 -1.56 -20.32 -42.16
CA HIS A 400 -2.76 -21.09 -42.40
C HIS A 400 -3.90 -20.48 -41.59
N VAL A 401 -4.78 -19.81 -42.35
CA VAL A 401 -6.10 -19.38 -41.94
C VAL A 401 -6.95 -20.64 -41.79
N ILE A 402 -7.43 -20.93 -40.58
CA ILE A 402 -8.50 -21.91 -40.37
C ILE A 402 -9.78 -21.13 -40.10
N ASP A 403 -10.64 -21.16 -41.10
CA ASP A 403 -11.99 -20.63 -41.13
C ASP A 403 -12.92 -21.55 -40.31
N LEU A 404 -13.32 -21.11 -39.12
CA LEU A 404 -14.32 -21.79 -38.29
C LEU A 404 -15.70 -21.18 -38.55
N LYS A 405 -16.30 -21.55 -39.68
CA LYS A 405 -17.74 -21.41 -39.92
C LYS A 405 -18.33 -22.69 -40.53
N LYS A 406 -19.43 -23.12 -39.90
CA LYS A 406 -20.33 -24.25 -40.19
C LYS A 406 -19.87 -25.64 -39.72
N MET A 407 -20.49 -26.12 -38.65
CA MET A 407 -21.40 -27.27 -38.74
C MET A 407 -22.55 -27.14 -37.73
N LYS A 408 -23.75 -27.00 -38.27
CA LYS A 408 -25.05 -27.12 -37.59
C LYS A 408 -25.53 -28.56 -37.79
N LYS A 409 -26.08 -29.15 -36.73
CA LYS A 409 -27.24 -30.06 -36.74
C LYS A 409 -27.04 -31.48 -37.30
N GLN A 410 -27.04 -32.46 -36.40
CA GLN A 410 -27.89 -33.66 -36.50
C GLN A 410 -28.32 -34.09 -35.10
#